data_AF-F4XZ23-F1
#
_entry.id   AF-F4XZ23-F1
#
_cell.length_a   1.000
_cell.length_b   1.000
_cell.length_c   1.000
_cell.angle_alpha   90.00
_cell.angle_beta   90.00
_cell.angle_gamma   90.00
#
_symmetry.space_group_name_H-M   'P 1'
#
loop_
_entity.id
_entity.type
_entity.pdbx_description
1 polymer ?
#
loop_
_entity_poly.entity_id
_entity_poly.type
_entity_poly.pdbx_seq_one_letter_code
_entity_poly.pdbx_strand_id
1 'polypeptide(L)'
;MTRGKRTQTRALEVRLLREGIIESVHSAQAVVCDDRGRMLYVAGNPETSTFIRSALKPFQALAVTTTGTLERYNLTDRDLAIMCSSHHGTMEQVRQVFNILWRCDVDPSALQCPIPPGQESSLQHCCSGKHAGMLAVCQQRQWLIKSYLEYNHPVQMLILSQVAELLQMPEQELILAHDDCNAPTYFLQLRQMALLYALLSSGNNLAMERIVRAMISHPQMVSGDGGFDTELMRLSEGELVSKSGAQGVQCIGRVGENMGLAIKVLDGGKSAKYAAAIALLKQMAWITPSVADTLESMFINLSKYKRLEVVGELSMP
;
A
#
# COMPACT_ATOMS: atom_id res chain seq x y z
N MET A 1 -26.12 -14.74 27.29
CA MET A 1 -25.22 -15.59 26.47
C MET A 1 -25.18 -15.02 25.06
N THR A 2 -24.28 -14.08 24.80
CA THR A 2 -24.04 -13.50 23.48
C THR A 2 -23.36 -14.56 22.63
N ARG A 3 -24.07 -15.09 21.62
CA ARG A 3 -23.47 -15.87 20.54
C ARG A 3 -22.39 -15.00 19.89
N GLY A 4 -21.12 -15.19 20.24
CA GLY A 4 -20.02 -14.56 19.53
C GLY A 4 -20.10 -14.96 18.06
N LYS A 5 -20.25 -13.99 17.16
CA LYS A 5 -20.13 -14.23 15.72
C LYS A 5 -18.74 -14.80 15.49
N ARG A 6 -18.65 -16.09 15.13
CA ARG A 6 -17.39 -16.69 14.67
C ARG A 6 -17.12 -16.14 13.27
N THR A 7 -16.54 -14.94 13.20
CA THR A 7 -16.08 -14.31 11.95
C THR A 7 -14.70 -14.80 11.52
N GLN A 8 -14.23 -15.91 12.10
CA GLN A 8 -12.92 -16.49 11.82
C GLN A 8 -13.08 -17.74 10.95
N THR A 9 -12.31 -17.78 9.87
CA THR A 9 -12.25 -18.89 8.93
C THR A 9 -10.85 -19.52 8.98
N ARG A 10 -10.60 -20.56 8.19
CA ARG A 10 -9.26 -21.15 8.09
C ARG A 10 -8.33 -20.13 7.44
N ALA A 11 -7.16 -19.88 8.05
CA ALA A 11 -6.11 -19.08 7.43
C ALA A 11 -5.54 -19.79 6.20
N LEU A 12 -4.98 -19.01 5.27
CA LEU A 12 -4.26 -19.55 4.12
C LEU A 12 -2.90 -20.10 4.57
N GLU A 13 -2.48 -21.20 3.96
CA GLU A 13 -1.12 -21.71 4.04
C GLU A 13 -0.40 -21.41 2.73
N VAL A 14 0.75 -20.75 2.79
CA VAL A 14 1.63 -20.57 1.63
C VAL A 14 2.86 -21.42 1.81
N ARG A 15 3.00 -22.47 1.00
CA ARG A 15 4.04 -23.48 1.09
C ARG A 15 5.14 -23.16 0.10
N LEU A 16 6.38 -23.04 0.57
CA LEU A 16 7.55 -23.07 -0.30
C LEU A 16 7.89 -24.53 -0.57
N LEU A 17 7.88 -24.91 -1.84
CA LEU A 17 8.23 -26.24 -2.29
C LEU A 17 9.60 -26.23 -2.96
N ARG A 18 10.44 -27.22 -2.65
CA ARG A 18 11.65 -27.57 -3.41
C ARG A 18 11.46 -28.93 -4.04
N GLU A 19 11.46 -28.97 -5.38
CA GLU A 19 11.21 -30.20 -6.16
C GLU A 19 9.95 -30.95 -5.69
N GLY A 20 8.91 -30.19 -5.29
CA GLY A 20 7.63 -30.73 -4.81
C GLY A 20 7.57 -31.04 -3.31
N ILE A 21 8.67 -30.95 -2.58
CA ILE A 21 8.74 -31.22 -1.13
C ILE A 21 8.60 -29.90 -0.36
N ILE A 22 7.78 -29.88 0.69
CA ILE A 22 7.58 -28.69 1.54
C ILE A 22 8.87 -28.37 2.30
N GLU A 23 9.45 -27.20 2.01
CA GLU A 23 10.63 -26.65 2.70
C GLU A 23 10.21 -25.71 3.85
N SER A 24 9.22 -24.85 3.61
CA SER A 24 8.67 -23.95 4.63
C SER A 24 7.19 -23.69 4.41
N VAL A 25 6.49 -23.30 5.48
CA VAL A 25 5.07 -22.93 5.43
C VAL A 25 4.89 -21.58 6.10
N HIS A 26 4.23 -20.66 5.40
CA HIS A 26 3.83 -19.36 5.91
C HIS A 26 2.32 -19.37 6.16
N SER A 27 1.88 -18.77 7.25
CA SER A 27 0.44 -18.54 7.49
C SER A 27 0.06 -17.14 7.02
N ALA A 28 -0.98 -17.05 6.20
CA ALA A 28 -1.50 -15.80 5.67
C ALA A 28 -2.97 -15.63 6.00
N GLN A 29 -3.37 -14.39 6.24
CA GLN A 29 -4.74 -14.01 6.51
C GLN A 29 -5.17 -12.93 5.54
N ALA A 30 -6.44 -12.92 5.19
CA ALA A 30 -6.99 -11.98 4.23
C ALA A 30 -8.42 -11.58 4.57
N VAL A 31 -8.76 -10.35 4.22
CA VAL A 31 -10.12 -9.80 4.36
C VAL A 31 -10.46 -9.02 3.10
N VAL A 32 -11.68 -9.24 2.61
CA VAL A 32 -12.29 -8.45 1.54
C VAL A 32 -13.45 -7.68 2.13
N CYS A 33 -13.45 -6.36 1.95
CA CYS A 33 -14.53 -5.48 2.38
C CYS A 33 -15.12 -4.73 1.18
N ASP A 34 -16.36 -4.27 1.33
CA ASP A 34 -16.88 -3.19 0.51
C ASP A 34 -16.62 -1.80 1.13
N ASP A 35 -16.96 -0.74 0.39
CA ASP A 35 -16.83 0.67 0.78
C ASP A 35 -17.74 1.09 1.94
N ARG A 36 -18.65 0.21 2.39
CA ARG A 36 -19.50 0.39 3.57
C ARG A 36 -18.96 -0.34 4.80
N GLY A 37 -17.80 -1.00 4.69
CA GLY A 37 -17.18 -1.76 5.76
C GLY A 37 -17.81 -3.13 6.01
N ARG A 38 -18.66 -3.63 5.10
CA ARG A 38 -19.16 -5.00 5.18
C ARG A 38 -18.04 -5.94 4.73
N MET A 39 -17.69 -6.90 5.59
CA MET A 39 -16.80 -7.99 5.21
C MET A 39 -17.54 -8.91 4.24
N LEU A 40 -17.02 -9.02 3.03
CA LEU A 40 -17.55 -9.91 1.99
C LEU A 40 -16.94 -11.29 2.11
N TYR A 41 -15.62 -11.35 2.31
CA TYR A 41 -14.88 -12.60 2.42
C TYR A 41 -13.75 -12.52 3.44
N VAL A 42 -13.43 -13.65 4.05
CA VAL A 42 -12.37 -13.78 5.06
C VAL A 42 -11.62 -15.09 4.87
N ALA A 43 -10.29 -15.02 5.01
CA ALA A 43 -9.42 -16.17 5.25
C ALA A 43 -8.62 -15.90 6.54
N GLY A 44 -8.90 -16.62 7.63
CA GLY A 44 -8.26 -16.42 8.93
C GLY A 44 -9.02 -15.44 9.83
N ASN A 45 -8.32 -14.51 10.48
CA ASN A 45 -8.91 -13.59 11.44
C ASN A 45 -8.93 -12.14 10.93
N PRO A 46 -10.11 -11.53 10.73
CA PRO A 46 -10.20 -10.17 10.21
C PRO A 46 -9.75 -9.09 11.20
N GLU A 47 -9.63 -9.44 12.48
CA GLU A 47 -9.21 -8.54 13.56
C GLU A 47 -7.70 -8.58 13.80
N THR A 48 -6.96 -9.39 13.04
CA THR A 48 -5.50 -9.40 13.14
C THR A 48 -4.96 -8.00 12.89
N SER A 49 -4.27 -7.50 13.89
CA SER A 49 -3.77 -6.13 13.92
C SER A 49 -2.28 -6.11 13.59
N THR A 50 -1.88 -5.21 12.71
CA THR A 50 -0.50 -5.03 12.31
C THR A 50 -0.28 -3.60 11.82
N PHE A 51 0.97 -3.18 11.71
CA PHE A 51 1.25 -1.88 11.11
C PHE A 51 0.95 -1.94 9.62
N ILE A 52 0.20 -0.96 9.09
CA ILE A 52 -0.10 -0.87 7.65
C ILE A 52 1.16 -0.59 6.81
N ARG A 53 2.18 0.03 7.42
CA ARG A 53 3.47 0.36 6.78
C ARG A 53 3.25 1.14 5.49
N SER A 54 4.04 0.85 4.46
CA SER A 54 3.97 1.52 3.15
C SER A 54 2.64 1.36 2.40
N ALA A 55 1.72 0.48 2.81
CA ALA A 55 0.37 0.43 2.24
C ALA A 55 -0.47 1.67 2.64
N LEU A 56 0.01 2.50 3.56
CA LEU A 56 -0.64 3.75 3.97
C LEU A 56 -0.41 4.90 2.96
N LYS A 57 0.61 4.82 2.11
CA LYS A 57 1.08 5.94 1.28
C LYS A 57 0.00 6.60 0.40
N PRO A 58 -0.94 5.87 -0.23
CA PRO A 58 -2.05 6.49 -0.94
C PRO A 58 -2.88 7.43 -0.05
N PHE A 59 -3.11 7.05 1.22
CA PHE A 59 -3.84 7.87 2.17
C PHE A 59 -3.00 9.04 2.70
N GLN A 60 -1.68 8.90 2.81
CA GLN A 60 -0.80 10.04 3.11
C GLN A 60 -0.78 11.06 1.96
N ALA A 61 -0.93 10.60 0.72
CA ALA A 61 -1.02 11.47 -0.45
C ALA A 61 -2.34 12.27 -0.51
N LEU A 62 -3.36 11.91 0.29
CA LEU A 62 -4.57 12.71 0.40
C LEU A 62 -4.26 14.15 0.83
N ALA A 63 -3.31 14.33 1.75
CA ALA A 63 -2.86 15.66 2.18
C ALA A 63 -2.41 16.54 1.01
N VAL A 64 -1.82 15.96 -0.04
CA VAL A 64 -1.37 16.69 -1.23
C VAL A 64 -2.57 17.05 -2.13
N THR A 65 -3.48 16.11 -2.35
CA THR A 65 -4.65 16.30 -3.22
C THR A 65 -5.74 17.18 -2.63
N THR A 66 -5.93 17.18 -1.31
CA THR A 66 -7.02 17.94 -0.65
C THR A 66 -6.62 19.36 -0.28
N THR A 67 -5.32 19.67 -0.25
CA THR A 67 -4.83 21.01 0.10
C THR A 67 -4.54 21.90 -1.10
N GLY A 68 -4.70 21.39 -2.32
CA GLY A 68 -4.41 22.11 -3.57
C GLY A 68 -2.91 22.21 -3.88
N THR A 69 -2.07 21.36 -3.26
CA THR A 69 -0.61 21.36 -3.46
C THR A 69 -0.23 21.05 -4.90
N LEU A 70 -0.96 20.13 -5.54
CA LEU A 70 -0.69 19.77 -6.93
C LEU A 70 -0.86 20.98 -7.85
N GLU A 71 -1.97 21.70 -7.72
CA GLU A 71 -2.28 22.88 -8.52
C GLU A 71 -1.30 24.02 -8.23
N ARG A 72 -0.99 24.26 -6.95
CA ARG A 72 -0.11 25.34 -6.52
C ARG A 72 1.28 25.25 -7.16
N TYR A 73 1.84 24.05 -7.26
CA TYR A 73 3.19 23.82 -7.77
C TYR A 73 3.21 23.20 -9.17
N ASN A 74 2.05 23.09 -9.82
CA ASN A 74 1.89 22.46 -11.13
C ASN A 74 2.50 21.04 -11.18
N LEU A 75 2.22 20.25 -10.14
CA LEU A 75 2.63 18.85 -10.05
C LEU A 75 1.67 17.96 -10.84
N THR A 76 2.25 16.93 -11.44
CA THR A 76 1.58 16.02 -12.36
C THR A 76 1.08 14.76 -11.67
N ASP A 77 0.29 13.95 -12.36
CA ASP A 77 -0.09 12.62 -11.87
C ASP A 77 1.14 11.70 -11.69
N ARG A 78 2.22 11.92 -12.44
CA ARG A 78 3.49 11.20 -12.23
C ARG A 78 4.17 11.59 -10.90
N ASP A 79 4.08 12.86 -10.51
CA ASP A 79 4.53 13.33 -9.19
C ASP A 79 3.69 12.70 -8.08
N LEU A 80 2.37 12.63 -8.25
CA LEU A 80 1.48 11.99 -7.28
C LEU A 80 1.74 10.48 -7.16
N ALA A 81 2.04 9.80 -8.27
CA ALA A 81 2.37 8.38 -8.27
C ALA A 81 3.66 8.08 -7.48
N ILE A 82 4.71 8.90 -7.63
CA ILE A 82 5.95 8.72 -6.86
C ILE A 82 5.74 9.03 -5.37
N MET A 83 4.80 9.93 -5.00
CA MET A 83 4.42 10.15 -3.60
C MET A 83 3.79 8.90 -2.95
N CYS A 84 3.11 8.08 -3.74
CA CYS A 84 2.51 6.82 -3.30
C CYS A 84 3.48 5.63 -3.28
N SER A 85 4.73 5.83 -3.70
CA SER A 85 5.63 4.74 -4.06
C SER A 85 6.35 4.07 -2.89
N SER A 86 6.72 2.80 -3.08
CA SER A 86 7.85 2.15 -2.41
C SER A 86 8.94 1.87 -3.46
N HIS A 87 9.44 2.93 -4.07
CA HIS A 87 10.26 2.87 -5.27
C HIS A 87 11.64 2.21 -5.05
N HIS A 88 12.30 1.79 -6.13
CA HIS A 88 13.61 1.12 -6.08
C HIS A 88 14.80 2.09 -6.07
N GLY A 89 14.55 3.39 -6.22
CA GLY A 89 15.61 4.41 -6.20
C GLY A 89 16.35 4.49 -7.53
N THR A 90 15.68 4.10 -8.62
CA THR A 90 16.23 4.26 -9.97
C THR A 90 16.45 5.74 -10.26
N MET A 91 17.37 6.05 -11.17
CA MET A 91 17.66 7.44 -11.55
C MET A 91 16.40 8.20 -12.02
N GLU A 92 15.49 7.53 -12.70
CA GLU A 92 14.20 8.10 -13.12
C GLU A 92 13.32 8.49 -11.92
N GLN A 93 13.19 7.59 -10.95
CA GLN A 93 12.41 7.82 -9.73
C GLN A 93 13.04 8.93 -8.87
N VAL A 94 14.37 8.91 -8.69
CA VAL A 94 15.14 9.95 -8.00
C VAL A 94 14.91 11.32 -8.63
N ARG A 95 14.97 11.42 -9.96
CA ARG A 95 14.69 12.66 -10.69
C ARG A 95 13.26 13.15 -10.47
N GLN A 96 12.29 12.24 -10.40
CA GLN A 96 10.90 12.61 -10.13
C GLN A 96 10.73 13.18 -8.71
N VAL A 97 11.35 12.57 -7.70
CA VAL A 97 11.33 13.09 -6.33
C VAL A 97 12.02 14.46 -6.24
N PHE A 98 13.17 14.60 -6.88
CA PHE A 98 13.88 15.87 -6.97
C PHE A 98 13.02 16.94 -7.66
N ASN A 99 12.31 16.60 -8.74
CA ASN A 99 11.39 17.53 -9.43
C ASN A 99 10.31 18.08 -8.49
N ILE A 100 9.72 17.25 -7.63
CA ILE A 100 8.73 17.71 -6.64
C ILE A 100 9.36 18.75 -5.72
N LEU A 101 10.51 18.42 -5.12
CA LEU A 101 11.20 19.31 -4.19
C LEU A 101 11.60 20.63 -4.85
N TRP A 102 12.14 20.56 -6.06
CA TRP A 102 12.53 21.73 -6.86
C TRP A 102 11.33 22.64 -7.19
N ARG A 103 10.20 22.06 -7.62
CA ARG A 103 8.96 22.81 -7.89
C ARG A 103 8.41 23.53 -6.66
N CYS A 104 8.67 22.99 -5.48
CA CYS A 104 8.24 23.55 -4.21
C CYS A 104 9.30 24.44 -3.55
N ASP A 105 10.46 24.69 -4.18
CA ASP A 105 11.55 25.45 -3.56
C ASP A 105 12.01 24.86 -2.20
N VAL A 106 12.12 23.52 -2.14
CA VAL A 106 12.60 22.78 -0.97
C VAL A 106 13.92 22.10 -1.31
N ASP A 107 14.94 22.32 -0.46
CA ASP A 107 16.24 21.67 -0.63
C ASP A 107 16.16 20.15 -0.33
N PRO A 108 16.80 19.28 -1.13
CA PRO A 108 16.82 17.84 -0.88
C PRO A 108 17.32 17.41 0.50
N SER A 109 18.15 18.21 1.16
CA SER A 109 18.61 17.97 2.54
C SER A 109 17.48 18.06 3.58
N ALA A 110 16.31 18.59 3.22
CA ALA A 110 15.12 18.57 4.07
C ALA A 110 14.47 17.17 4.16
N LEU A 111 14.83 16.23 3.27
CA LEU A 111 14.38 14.85 3.40
C LEU A 111 14.95 14.23 4.69
N GLN A 112 14.05 13.69 5.53
CA GLN A 112 14.38 13.08 6.81
C GLN A 112 14.19 11.55 6.79
N CYS A 113 13.98 10.98 5.61
CA CYS A 113 14.15 9.54 5.43
C CYS A 113 15.64 9.20 5.38
N PRO A 114 16.06 8.04 5.90
CA PRO A 114 17.46 7.67 5.96
C PRO A 114 18.03 7.46 4.54
N ILE A 115 19.35 7.63 4.40
CA ILE A 115 20.07 7.21 3.20
C ILE A 115 20.10 5.68 3.20
N PRO A 116 19.62 4.98 2.16
CA PRO A 116 19.66 3.53 2.12
C PRO A 116 21.11 3.01 2.11
N PRO A 117 21.37 1.80 2.64
CA PRO A 117 22.69 1.19 2.57
C PRO A 117 23.23 1.12 1.13
N GLY A 118 24.46 1.60 0.93
CA GLY A 118 25.11 1.61 -0.39
C GLY A 118 24.62 2.70 -1.36
N GLN A 119 23.84 3.66 -0.88
CA GLN A 119 23.37 4.82 -1.66
C GLN A 119 24.00 6.11 -1.15
N GLU A 120 23.88 7.19 -1.92
CA GLU A 120 24.54 8.48 -1.66
C GLU A 120 23.57 9.54 -1.14
N SER A 121 22.25 9.34 -1.32
CA SER A 121 21.24 10.34 -1.00
C SER A 121 19.94 9.74 -0.49
N SER A 122 19.24 10.48 0.38
CA SER A 122 17.87 10.18 0.82
C SER A 122 16.88 10.18 -0.34
N LEU A 123 17.18 10.81 -1.47
CA LEU A 123 16.37 10.72 -2.69
C LEU A 123 16.25 9.27 -3.22
N GLN A 124 17.25 8.43 -2.92
CA GLN A 124 17.25 7.02 -3.32
C GLN A 124 16.45 6.14 -2.35
N HIS A 125 15.99 6.69 -1.23
CA HIS A 125 15.16 5.95 -0.28
C HIS A 125 13.78 5.67 -0.86
N CYS A 126 13.28 4.44 -0.70
CA CYS A 126 11.99 3.99 -1.25
C CYS A 126 10.76 4.77 -0.76
N CYS A 127 10.94 5.62 0.25
CA CYS A 127 9.91 6.50 0.79
C CYS A 127 10.12 7.98 0.42
N SER A 128 11.18 8.35 -0.29
CA SER A 128 11.51 9.76 -0.50
C SER A 128 10.40 10.53 -1.21
N GLY A 129 9.64 9.88 -2.10
CA GLY A 129 8.44 10.46 -2.71
C GLY A 129 7.36 10.89 -1.71
N LYS A 130 7.00 10.05 -0.72
CA LYS A 130 6.00 10.46 0.31
C LYS A 130 6.52 11.62 1.16
N HIS A 131 7.83 11.66 1.41
CA HIS A 131 8.45 12.75 2.15
C HIS A 131 8.41 14.05 1.34
N ALA A 132 8.72 14.00 0.04
CA ALA A 132 8.60 15.14 -0.85
C ALA A 132 7.15 15.66 -0.92
N GLY A 133 6.15 14.78 -0.94
CA GLY A 133 4.74 15.17 -0.85
C GLY A 133 4.39 15.90 0.45
N MET A 134 4.82 15.38 1.61
CA MET A 134 4.60 16.05 2.90
C MET A 134 5.31 17.41 2.96
N LEU A 135 6.55 17.50 2.47
CA LEU A 135 7.32 18.74 2.39
C LEU A 135 6.66 19.78 1.48
N ALA A 136 6.12 19.37 0.34
CA ALA A 136 5.38 20.24 -0.56
C ALA A 136 4.15 20.87 0.12
N VAL A 137 3.39 20.06 0.87
CA VAL A 137 2.25 20.55 1.67
C VAL A 137 2.74 21.53 2.74
N CYS A 138 3.79 21.19 3.49
CA CYS A 138 4.37 22.07 4.51
C CYS A 138 4.78 23.41 3.90
N GLN A 139 5.48 23.41 2.78
CA GLN A 139 5.89 24.64 2.11
C GLN A 139 4.69 25.49 1.68
N GLN A 140 3.68 24.88 1.03
CA GLN A 140 2.49 25.62 0.59
C GLN A 140 1.78 26.28 1.77
N ARG A 141 1.68 25.56 2.89
CA ARG A 141 0.96 25.99 4.09
C ARG A 141 1.82 26.82 5.04
N GLN A 142 3.09 27.07 4.70
CA GLN A 142 4.06 27.77 5.54
C GLN A 142 4.25 27.09 6.91
N TRP A 143 4.17 25.77 6.95
CA TRP A 143 4.44 24.96 8.14
C TRP A 143 5.93 24.64 8.26
N LEU A 144 6.39 24.37 9.49
CA LEU A 144 7.79 24.17 9.79
C LEU A 144 8.32 22.87 9.17
N ILE A 145 9.04 22.99 8.06
CA ILE A 145 9.63 21.86 7.33
C ILE A 145 10.55 20.99 8.20
N LYS A 146 11.24 21.55 9.21
CA LYS A 146 12.22 20.79 10.01
C LYS A 146 11.60 19.77 10.96
N SER A 147 10.31 19.88 11.29
CA SER A 147 9.63 19.00 12.24
C SER A 147 8.47 18.23 11.62
N TYR A 148 8.41 18.12 10.28
CA TYR A 148 7.27 17.53 9.57
C TYR A 148 6.96 16.06 9.90
N LEU A 149 7.87 15.34 10.57
CA LEU A 149 7.68 13.96 11.01
C LEU A 149 7.18 13.83 12.45
N GLU A 150 7.19 14.90 13.24
CA GLU A 150 6.68 14.89 14.63
C GLU A 150 5.16 14.65 14.64
N TYR A 151 4.67 13.83 15.57
CA TYR A 151 3.25 13.43 15.61
C TYR A 151 2.27 14.62 15.67
N ASN A 152 2.64 15.68 16.38
CA ASN A 152 1.84 16.89 16.53
C ASN A 152 2.05 17.92 15.41
N HIS A 153 2.93 17.63 14.43
CA HIS A 153 3.14 18.53 13.32
C HIS A 153 1.86 18.63 12.47
N PRO A 154 1.47 19.83 11.98
CA PRO A 154 0.23 20.03 11.23
C PRO A 154 -0.01 19.05 10.05
N VAL A 155 1.03 18.69 9.31
CA VAL A 155 0.91 17.70 8.21
C VAL A 155 0.60 16.28 8.71
N GLN A 156 1.15 15.87 9.87
CA GLN A 156 0.86 14.56 10.44
C GLN A 156 -0.54 14.52 11.04
N MET A 157 -0.98 15.62 11.67
CA MET A 157 -2.35 15.78 12.15
C MET A 157 -3.36 15.78 11.00
N LEU A 158 -3.03 16.40 9.87
CA LEU A 158 -3.87 16.35 8.66
C LEU A 158 -4.00 14.92 8.10
N ILE A 159 -2.89 14.18 8.01
CA ILE A 159 -2.93 12.79 7.55
C ILE A 159 -3.73 11.91 8.53
N LEU A 160 -3.52 12.11 9.84
CA LEU A 160 -4.22 11.41 10.90
C LEU A 160 -5.73 11.64 10.81
N SER A 161 -6.16 12.89 10.68
CA SER A 161 -7.59 13.25 10.61
C SER A 161 -8.26 12.64 9.38
N GLN A 162 -7.59 12.67 8.21
CA GLN A 162 -8.10 12.06 6.99
C GLN A 162 -8.27 10.55 7.12
N VAL A 163 -7.31 9.86 7.73
CA VAL A 163 -7.40 8.40 7.93
C VAL A 163 -8.44 8.04 8.99
N ALA A 164 -8.54 8.84 10.05
CA ALA A 164 -9.58 8.70 11.08
C ALA A 164 -10.99 8.88 10.50
N GLU A 165 -11.18 9.88 9.65
CA GLU A 165 -12.44 10.13 8.93
C GLU A 165 -12.85 8.95 8.05
N LEU A 166 -11.91 8.42 7.24
CA LEU A 166 -12.17 7.25 6.38
C LEU A 166 -12.53 6.00 7.19
N LEU A 167 -11.90 5.82 8.34
CA LEU A 167 -12.17 4.71 9.25
C LEU A 167 -13.38 4.95 10.17
N GLN A 168 -13.98 6.14 10.13
CA GLN A 168 -15.07 6.59 10.99
C GLN A 168 -14.77 6.35 12.48
N MET A 169 -13.55 6.66 12.89
CA MET A 169 -13.09 6.50 14.27
C MET A 169 -12.43 7.78 14.79
N PRO A 170 -12.45 8.04 16.11
CA PRO A 170 -11.73 9.16 16.68
C PRO A 170 -10.22 9.06 16.44
N GLU A 171 -9.56 10.20 16.19
CA GLU A 171 -8.10 10.27 15.97
C GLU A 171 -7.32 9.66 17.15
N GLN A 172 -7.83 9.79 18.37
CA GLN A 172 -7.18 9.31 19.61
C GLN A 172 -7.18 7.78 19.72
N GLU A 173 -8.03 7.09 18.97
CA GLU A 173 -8.07 5.62 18.95
C GLU A 173 -7.07 5.01 17.97
N LEU A 174 -6.50 5.81 17.04
CA LEU A 174 -5.46 5.34 16.14
C LEU A 174 -4.14 5.23 16.89
N ILE A 175 -3.59 4.01 16.94
CA ILE A 175 -2.27 3.75 17.54
C ILE A 175 -1.19 4.07 16.51
N LEU A 176 -0.33 5.03 16.85
CA LEU A 176 0.78 5.50 16.01
C LEU A 176 2.11 4.86 16.42
N ALA A 177 2.99 4.67 15.44
CA ALA A 177 4.41 4.38 15.64
C ALA A 177 5.23 5.04 14.52
N HIS A 178 6.55 5.18 14.72
CA HIS A 178 7.45 5.55 13.62
C HIS A 178 7.77 4.33 12.75
N ASP A 179 7.70 4.51 11.44
CA ASP A 179 8.18 3.53 10.44
C ASP A 179 9.70 3.69 10.23
N ASP A 180 10.34 2.76 9.50
CA ASP A 180 11.80 2.75 9.26
C ASP A 180 12.29 4.00 8.50
N CYS A 181 11.38 4.71 7.84
CA CYS A 181 11.65 5.99 7.18
C CYS A 181 11.49 7.23 8.10
N ASN A 182 11.29 7.02 9.40
CA ASN A 182 11.00 8.01 10.44
C ASN A 182 9.61 8.64 10.40
N ALA A 183 8.82 8.48 9.33
CA ALA A 183 7.43 8.98 9.30
C ALA A 183 6.47 8.12 10.14
N PRO A 184 5.40 8.71 10.72
CA PRO A 184 4.34 7.96 11.38
C PRO A 184 3.66 6.91 10.48
N THR A 185 3.29 5.78 11.09
CA THR A 185 2.45 4.70 10.56
C THR A 185 1.42 4.29 11.61
N TYR A 186 0.36 3.60 11.18
CA TYR A 186 -0.75 3.21 12.05
C TYR A 186 -0.82 1.69 12.27
N PHE A 187 -1.18 1.28 13.48
CA PHE A 187 -1.50 -0.11 13.82
C PHE A 187 -2.99 -0.35 13.57
N LEU A 188 -3.30 -1.09 12.52
CA LEU A 188 -4.68 -1.29 12.03
C LEU A 188 -5.01 -2.77 11.96
N GLN A 189 -6.29 -3.07 12.06
CA GLN A 189 -6.84 -4.39 11.78
C GLN A 189 -6.93 -4.63 10.28
N LEU A 190 -6.86 -5.89 9.85
CA LEU A 190 -7.02 -6.24 8.44
C LEU A 190 -8.32 -5.73 7.82
N ARG A 191 -9.44 -5.82 8.54
CA ARG A 191 -10.72 -5.26 8.07
C ARG A 191 -10.68 -3.75 7.82
N GLN A 192 -9.92 -3.01 8.62
CA GLN A 192 -9.75 -1.56 8.47
C GLN A 192 -8.89 -1.25 7.25
N MET A 193 -7.82 -2.02 7.02
CA MET A 193 -7.01 -1.89 5.81
C MET A 193 -7.83 -2.23 4.54
N ALA A 194 -8.66 -3.28 4.59
CA ALA A 194 -9.53 -3.66 3.48
C ALA A 194 -10.56 -2.56 3.19
N LEU A 195 -11.19 -1.98 4.23
CA LEU A 195 -12.10 -0.84 4.09
C LEU A 195 -11.42 0.37 3.44
N LEU A 196 -10.20 0.72 3.89
CA LEU A 196 -9.44 1.82 3.29
C LEU A 196 -9.24 1.63 1.78
N TYR A 197 -8.92 0.41 1.33
CA TYR A 197 -8.75 0.13 -0.10
C TYR A 197 -10.07 0.02 -0.88
N ALA A 198 -11.16 -0.36 -0.22
CA ALA A 198 -12.50 -0.31 -0.79
C ALA A 198 -12.94 1.14 -1.05
N LEU A 199 -12.70 2.03 -0.07
CA LEU A 199 -12.95 3.47 -0.21
C LEU A 199 -12.05 4.10 -1.28
N LEU A 200 -10.75 3.77 -1.28
CA LEU A 200 -9.79 4.26 -2.27
C LEU A 200 -10.22 3.93 -3.71
N SER A 201 -10.74 2.72 -3.93
CA SER A 201 -11.13 2.23 -5.26
C SER A 201 -12.59 2.50 -5.64
N SER A 202 -13.35 3.17 -4.78
CA SER A 202 -14.80 3.36 -4.98
C SER A 202 -15.20 4.35 -6.08
N GLY A 203 -14.32 5.30 -6.41
CA GLY A 203 -14.65 6.42 -7.31
C GLY A 203 -15.59 7.47 -6.72
N ASN A 204 -16.00 7.34 -5.45
CA ASN A 204 -16.93 8.28 -4.80
C ASN A 204 -16.25 9.54 -4.23
N ASN A 205 -14.92 9.63 -4.33
CA ASN A 205 -14.14 10.76 -3.82
C ASN A 205 -13.08 11.17 -4.85
N LEU A 206 -13.19 12.40 -5.37
CA LEU A 206 -12.33 12.91 -6.43
C LEU A 206 -10.84 12.94 -6.07
N ALA A 207 -10.50 13.15 -4.80
CA ALA A 207 -9.12 13.17 -4.33
C ALA A 207 -8.51 11.76 -4.37
N MET A 208 -9.24 10.76 -3.86
CA MET A 208 -8.84 9.34 -3.95
C MET A 208 -8.82 8.84 -5.40
N GLU A 209 -9.80 9.21 -6.21
CA GLU A 209 -9.86 8.85 -7.62
C GLU A 209 -8.62 9.35 -8.37
N ARG A 210 -8.17 10.59 -8.12
CA ARG A 210 -6.94 11.12 -8.72
C ARG A 210 -5.69 10.35 -8.28
N ILE A 211 -5.61 9.96 -7.01
CA ILE A 211 -4.51 9.13 -6.48
C ILE A 211 -4.47 7.77 -7.19
N VAL A 212 -5.63 7.10 -7.30
CA VAL A 212 -5.77 5.83 -8.00
C VAL A 212 -5.36 5.97 -9.46
N ARG A 213 -5.88 6.98 -10.17
CA ARG A 213 -5.53 7.27 -11.57
C ARG A 213 -4.03 7.48 -11.74
N ALA A 214 -3.40 8.26 -10.86
CA ALA A 214 -1.97 8.50 -10.88
C ALA A 214 -1.16 7.21 -10.71
N MET A 215 -1.52 6.38 -9.74
CA MET A 215 -0.86 5.09 -9.49
C MET A 215 -0.98 4.14 -10.68
N ILE A 216 -2.17 4.02 -11.27
CA ILE A 216 -2.46 3.13 -12.41
C ILE A 216 -1.86 3.62 -13.71
N SER A 217 -1.79 4.93 -13.92
CA SER A 217 -1.21 5.53 -15.15
C SER A 217 0.32 5.55 -15.11
N HIS A 218 0.91 5.55 -13.91
CA HIS A 218 2.35 5.54 -13.70
C HIS A 218 2.80 4.44 -12.71
N PRO A 219 2.45 3.17 -12.95
CA PRO A 219 2.66 2.09 -12.00
C PRO A 219 4.16 1.85 -11.74
N GLN A 220 5.03 2.12 -12.71
CA GLN A 220 6.49 2.06 -12.58
C GLN A 220 7.05 3.07 -11.57
N MET A 221 6.35 4.19 -11.32
CA MET A 221 6.74 5.10 -10.24
C MET A 221 6.46 4.48 -8.86
N VAL A 222 5.45 3.61 -8.74
CA VAL A 222 5.00 3.06 -7.45
C VAL A 222 5.95 1.98 -6.92
N SER A 223 6.34 0.99 -7.74
CA SER A 223 7.25 -0.08 -7.31
C SER A 223 8.38 -0.41 -8.28
N GLY A 224 8.58 0.37 -9.34
CA GLY A 224 9.56 0.07 -10.39
C GLY A 224 9.18 -1.13 -11.26
N ASP A 225 9.84 -1.26 -12.40
CA ASP A 225 9.63 -2.41 -13.28
C ASP A 225 9.97 -3.73 -12.59
N GLY A 226 9.16 -4.77 -12.84
CA GLY A 226 9.24 -6.07 -12.18
C GLY A 226 8.75 -6.08 -10.72
N GLY A 227 8.37 -4.92 -10.16
CA GLY A 227 7.73 -4.84 -8.86
C GLY A 227 6.29 -5.34 -8.90
N PHE A 228 5.87 -6.10 -7.88
CA PHE A 228 4.53 -6.71 -7.84
C PHE A 228 3.39 -5.72 -8.04
N ASP A 229 3.44 -4.56 -7.36
CA ASP A 229 2.38 -3.54 -7.48
C ASP A 229 2.34 -2.99 -8.92
N THR A 230 3.50 -2.78 -9.53
CA THR A 230 3.63 -2.27 -10.89
C THR A 230 3.06 -3.25 -11.91
N GLU A 231 3.48 -4.52 -11.85
CA GLU A 231 3.06 -5.54 -12.81
C GLU A 231 1.59 -5.90 -12.65
N LEU A 232 1.07 -5.93 -11.41
CA LEU A 232 -0.34 -6.17 -11.19
C LEU A 232 -1.21 -5.06 -11.79
N MET A 233 -0.88 -3.78 -11.55
CA MET A 233 -1.63 -2.67 -12.13
C MET A 233 -1.53 -2.62 -13.67
N ARG A 234 -0.37 -2.97 -14.23
CA ARG A 234 -0.14 -3.04 -15.68
C ARG A 234 -0.95 -4.16 -16.33
N LEU A 235 -0.88 -5.38 -15.78
CA LEU A 235 -1.53 -6.56 -16.36
C LEU A 235 -3.04 -6.59 -16.14
N SER A 236 -3.55 -5.91 -15.11
CA SER A 236 -5.00 -5.71 -14.90
C SER A 236 -5.56 -4.52 -15.68
N GLU A 237 -4.77 -3.86 -16.54
CA GLU A 237 -5.18 -2.71 -17.36
C GLU A 237 -5.84 -1.58 -16.54
N GLY A 238 -5.41 -1.43 -15.29
CA GLY A 238 -5.95 -0.42 -14.38
C GLY A 238 -7.25 -0.78 -13.66
N GLU A 239 -7.76 -2.00 -13.80
CA GLU A 239 -8.91 -2.44 -13.00
C GLU A 239 -8.57 -2.65 -11.52
N LEU A 240 -7.29 -2.82 -11.20
CA LEU A 240 -6.79 -2.97 -9.83
C LEU A 240 -5.81 -1.85 -9.48
N VAL A 241 -5.93 -1.33 -8.26
CA VAL A 241 -4.90 -0.51 -7.61
C VAL A 241 -4.23 -1.33 -6.52
N SER A 242 -2.91 -1.39 -6.50
CA SER A 242 -2.16 -2.24 -5.57
C SER A 242 -1.09 -1.46 -4.83
N LYS A 243 -0.94 -1.74 -3.53
CA LYS A 243 0.17 -1.22 -2.75
C LYS A 243 0.65 -2.21 -1.70
N SER A 244 1.95 -2.49 -1.78
CA SER A 244 2.65 -3.32 -0.84
C SER A 244 3.02 -2.58 0.44
N GLY A 245 2.85 -3.25 1.57
CA GLY A 245 3.41 -2.90 2.87
C GLY A 245 4.57 -3.83 3.24
N ALA A 246 5.50 -3.35 4.07
CA ALA A 246 6.55 -4.20 4.64
C ALA A 246 5.93 -5.26 5.58
N GLN A 247 6.72 -6.24 6.01
CA GLN A 247 6.28 -7.23 7.00
C GLN A 247 5.00 -7.97 6.57
N GLY A 248 4.95 -8.44 5.32
CA GLY A 248 3.89 -9.34 4.84
C GLY A 248 2.54 -8.70 4.54
N VAL A 249 2.44 -7.36 4.54
CA VAL A 249 1.20 -6.64 4.20
C VAL A 249 1.09 -6.43 2.68
N GLN A 250 -0.09 -6.68 2.12
CA GLN A 250 -0.45 -6.32 0.75
C GLN A 250 -1.90 -5.84 0.74
N CYS A 251 -2.17 -4.70 0.11
CA CYS A 251 -3.53 -4.18 -0.03
C CYS A 251 -3.84 -3.89 -1.50
N ILE A 252 -5.05 -4.21 -1.93
CA ILE A 252 -5.50 -4.12 -3.33
C ILE A 252 -6.94 -3.61 -3.36
N GLY A 253 -7.26 -2.67 -4.24
CA GLY A 253 -8.63 -2.20 -4.48
C GLY A 253 -9.08 -2.55 -5.90
N ARG A 254 -10.37 -2.91 -6.06
CA ARG A 254 -11.03 -3.16 -7.35
C ARG A 254 -11.72 -1.88 -7.81
N VAL A 255 -11.12 -1.22 -8.80
CA VAL A 255 -11.52 0.11 -9.25
C VAL A 255 -12.93 0.03 -9.84
N GLY A 256 -13.84 0.88 -9.32
CA GLY A 256 -15.22 0.97 -9.79
C GLY A 256 -16.18 -0.10 -9.24
N GLU A 257 -15.69 -1.08 -8.47
CA GLU A 257 -16.53 -2.11 -7.84
C GLU A 257 -16.61 -1.98 -6.31
N ASN A 258 -16.03 -0.92 -5.73
CA ASN A 258 -16.10 -0.59 -4.31
C ASN A 258 -15.56 -1.70 -3.38
N MET A 259 -14.60 -2.51 -3.84
CA MET A 259 -14.07 -3.62 -3.04
C MET A 259 -12.58 -3.44 -2.73
N GLY A 260 -12.20 -3.77 -1.50
CA GLY A 260 -10.81 -3.73 -1.03
C GLY A 260 -10.40 -5.04 -0.38
N LEU A 261 -9.20 -5.49 -0.69
CA LEU A 261 -8.55 -6.67 -0.17
C LEU A 261 -7.35 -6.25 0.69
N ALA A 262 -7.25 -6.78 1.90
CA ALA A 262 -6.05 -6.69 2.73
C ALA A 262 -5.54 -8.08 3.08
N ILE A 263 -4.23 -8.28 2.95
CA ILE A 263 -3.53 -9.53 3.23
C ILE A 263 -2.42 -9.26 4.25
N LYS A 264 -2.28 -10.17 5.21
CA LYS A 264 -1.12 -10.23 6.12
C LYS A 264 -0.58 -11.66 6.18
N VAL A 265 0.65 -11.83 5.70
CA VAL A 265 1.48 -13.00 6.02
C VAL A 265 2.10 -12.78 7.39
N LEU A 266 1.80 -13.67 8.35
CA LEU A 266 2.05 -13.43 9.77
C LEU A 266 3.53 -13.21 10.09
N ASP A 267 4.42 -14.01 9.49
CA ASP A 267 5.88 -13.92 9.67
C ASP A 267 6.56 -12.84 8.82
N GLY A 268 5.79 -12.14 7.98
CA GLY A 268 6.29 -11.05 7.15
C GLY A 268 6.86 -11.46 5.78
N GLY A 269 6.77 -12.74 5.39
CA GLY A 269 7.31 -13.27 4.14
C GLY A 269 6.87 -12.52 2.88
N LYS A 270 7.83 -11.91 2.17
CA LYS A 270 7.56 -11.11 0.96
C LYS A 270 7.02 -11.95 -0.19
N SER A 271 7.69 -13.03 -0.58
CA SER A 271 7.22 -13.86 -1.70
C SER A 271 5.90 -14.56 -1.36
N ALA A 272 5.74 -14.98 -0.10
CA ALA A 272 4.51 -15.59 0.37
C ALA A 272 3.29 -14.66 0.22
N LYS A 273 3.45 -13.34 0.47
CA LYS A 273 2.34 -12.39 0.33
C LYS A 273 1.92 -12.19 -1.12
N TYR A 274 2.85 -12.25 -2.06
CA TYR A 274 2.56 -12.15 -3.50
C TYR A 274 1.83 -13.40 -4.00
N ALA A 275 2.28 -14.59 -3.59
CA ALA A 275 1.58 -15.82 -3.89
C ALA A 275 0.14 -15.81 -3.33
N ALA A 276 -0.04 -15.39 -2.07
CA ALA A 276 -1.37 -15.23 -1.48
C ALA A 276 -2.23 -14.24 -2.28
N ALA A 277 -1.68 -13.08 -2.66
CA ALA A 277 -2.41 -12.11 -3.47
C ALA A 277 -2.88 -12.70 -4.81
N ILE A 278 -1.99 -13.33 -5.58
CA ILE A 278 -2.33 -13.92 -6.88
C ILE A 278 -3.43 -14.98 -6.72
N ALA A 279 -3.30 -15.87 -5.73
CA ALA A 279 -4.27 -16.92 -5.48
C ALA A 279 -5.67 -16.35 -5.14
N LEU A 280 -5.74 -15.32 -4.31
CA LEU A 280 -7.01 -14.71 -3.91
C LEU A 280 -7.66 -13.91 -5.06
N LEU A 281 -6.85 -13.18 -5.84
CA LEU A 281 -7.34 -12.47 -7.02
C LEU A 281 -7.92 -13.43 -8.06
N LYS A 282 -7.30 -14.61 -8.23
CA LYS A 282 -7.81 -15.69 -9.08
C LYS A 282 -9.12 -16.28 -8.54
N GLN A 283 -9.21 -16.54 -7.24
CA GLN A 283 -10.44 -17.04 -6.59
C GLN A 283 -11.61 -16.08 -6.76
N MET A 284 -11.37 -14.77 -6.67
CA MET A 284 -12.40 -13.73 -6.83
C MET A 284 -12.64 -13.33 -8.29
N ALA A 285 -11.93 -13.92 -9.26
CA ALA A 285 -11.95 -13.52 -10.67
C ALA A 285 -11.62 -12.03 -10.91
N TRP A 286 -10.79 -11.42 -10.07
CA TRP A 286 -10.30 -10.04 -10.23
C TRP A 286 -9.17 -9.94 -11.27
N ILE A 287 -8.61 -11.07 -11.68
CA ILE A 287 -7.64 -11.20 -12.76
C ILE A 287 -8.03 -12.37 -13.65
N THR A 288 -7.74 -12.25 -14.94
CA THR A 288 -7.98 -13.34 -15.91
C THR A 288 -6.98 -14.48 -15.72
N PRO A 289 -7.26 -15.70 -16.21
CA PRO A 289 -6.32 -16.81 -16.16
C PRO A 289 -4.96 -16.48 -16.79
N SER A 290 -4.91 -15.75 -17.92
CA SER A 290 -3.66 -15.36 -18.58
C SER A 290 -2.83 -14.37 -17.75
N VAL A 291 -3.49 -13.43 -17.07
CA VAL A 291 -2.84 -12.50 -16.14
C VAL A 291 -2.30 -13.27 -14.94
N ALA A 292 -3.07 -14.21 -14.40
CA ALA A 292 -2.62 -15.08 -13.32
C ALA A 292 -1.38 -15.88 -13.73
N ASP A 293 -1.38 -16.56 -14.88
CA ASP A 293 -0.24 -17.35 -15.36
C ASP A 293 1.04 -16.50 -15.50
N THR A 294 0.89 -15.27 -16.00
CA THR A 294 2.01 -14.31 -16.11
C THR A 294 2.57 -13.94 -14.74
N LEU A 295 1.70 -13.56 -13.79
CA LEU A 295 2.09 -13.23 -12.42
C LEU A 295 2.67 -14.43 -11.66
N GLU A 296 2.13 -15.64 -11.86
CA GLU A 296 2.63 -16.88 -11.29
C GLU A 296 4.07 -17.16 -11.79
N SER A 297 4.32 -16.97 -13.09
CA SER A 297 5.68 -17.07 -13.65
C SER A 297 6.67 -16.09 -13.05
N MET A 298 6.22 -14.87 -12.69
CA MET A 298 7.10 -13.82 -12.16
C MET A 298 7.36 -13.94 -10.65
N PHE A 299 6.34 -14.32 -9.87
CA PHE A 299 6.36 -14.20 -8.41
C PHE A 299 6.16 -15.51 -7.64
N ILE A 300 5.65 -16.56 -8.29
CA ILE A 300 5.44 -17.87 -7.66
C ILE A 300 6.55 -18.85 -8.06
N ASN A 301 6.93 -18.89 -9.33
CA ASN A 301 8.01 -19.74 -9.84
C ASN A 301 9.38 -19.09 -9.59
N LEU A 302 9.90 -19.27 -8.37
CA LEU A 302 11.13 -18.61 -7.90
C LEU A 302 12.41 -19.12 -8.57
N SER A 303 12.43 -20.39 -8.97
CA SER A 303 13.48 -20.98 -9.80
C SER A 303 12.99 -22.28 -10.44
N LYS A 304 13.83 -22.92 -11.27
CA LYS A 304 13.54 -24.25 -11.85
C LYS A 304 13.09 -25.31 -10.83
N TYR A 305 13.53 -25.19 -9.58
CA TYR A 305 13.29 -26.18 -8.53
C TYR A 305 12.49 -25.64 -7.34
N LYS A 306 12.16 -24.34 -7.32
CA LYS A 306 11.48 -23.69 -6.19
C LYS A 306 10.22 -22.97 -6.65
N ARG A 307 9.10 -23.29 -6.00
CA ARG A 307 7.82 -22.61 -6.24
C ARG A 307 7.04 -22.41 -4.94
N LEU A 308 6.10 -21.47 -4.95
CA LEU A 308 5.11 -21.32 -3.88
C LEU A 308 3.81 -22.04 -4.26
N GLU A 309 3.11 -22.56 -3.26
CA GLU A 309 1.77 -23.13 -3.41
C GLU A 309 0.88 -22.54 -2.32
N VAL A 310 -0.33 -22.08 -2.69
CA VAL A 310 -1.30 -21.54 -1.73
C VAL A 310 -2.40 -22.57 -1.49
N VAL A 311 -2.65 -22.88 -0.23
CA VAL A 311 -3.71 -23.79 0.21
C VAL A 311 -4.68 -23.04 1.10
N GLY A 312 -5.97 -23.18 0.79
CA GLY A 312 -7.06 -22.48 1.46
C GLY A 312 -7.81 -21.53 0.53
N GLU A 313 -8.92 -21.01 1.02
CA GLU A 313 -9.83 -20.19 0.25
C GLU A 313 -10.43 -19.08 1.09
N LEU A 314 -10.92 -18.06 0.41
CA LEU A 314 -11.82 -17.07 0.98
C LEU A 314 -13.17 -17.72 1.29
N SER A 315 -13.74 -17.43 2.46
CA SER A 315 -15.08 -17.86 2.83
C SER A 315 -15.92 -16.68 3.31
N MET A 316 -17.25 -16.81 3.23
CA MET A 316 -18.17 -15.83 3.82
C MET A 316 -17.99 -15.81 5.35
N PRO A 317 -18.04 -14.63 6.00
CA PRO A 317 -17.81 -14.46 7.45
C PRO A 317 -18.96 -14.94 8.35
#